data_AF-A0A4P5XJ10-F1
#
_entry.id   AF-A0A4P5XJ10-F1
#
_cell.length_a   1.000
_cell.length_b   1.000
_cell.length_c   1.000
_cell.angle_alpha   90.00
_cell.angle_beta   90.00
_cell.angle_gamma   90.00
#
_symmetry.space_group_name_H-M   'P 1'
#
loop_
_entity.id
_entity.type
_entity.pdbx_description
1 polymer ?
#
loop_
_entity_poly.entity_id
_entity_poly.type
_entity_poly.pdbx_seq_one_letter_code
_entity_poly.pdbx_strand_id
1 'polypeptide(L)'
;MKSQIAFFMGEIDCRNHILKHGSSRRTIVQNAKKVATRYVRAVDELSRPRKPVKLAVVALPPATEAQHGNEHQPSVGTHAQRTVAVAAFNAGLRAAAKSCGMQVFEAIASLGDEQGRPLGAYFADGVHADPRCLPVVVQELRQKGWLDMHGHDLAVAQALACIAPPTRHSLPCGLGDLRTARLVLAERAALRCRAAGAKTAAVYGAGRHTHDLGLACFTRAGLRVVALLDDSPAVDTLHGVRVMRPDAVRTRFDAVIISSDGHESTLLQSAKRRFGSSKLIMPIYTQPE
;
A
#
# COMPACT_ATOMS: atom_id res chain seq x y z
N MET A 1 -24.93 5.03 12.10
CA MET A 1 -24.09 4.05 11.39
C MET A 1 -23.95 2.79 12.25
N LYS A 2 -24.00 1.59 11.67
CA LYS A 2 -23.64 0.36 12.40
C LYS A 2 -22.13 0.40 12.66
N SER A 3 -21.69 0.22 13.90
CA SER A 3 -20.27 0.08 14.20
C SER A 3 -19.71 -1.11 13.45
N GLN A 4 -18.48 -1.01 12.94
CA GLN A 4 -17.81 -2.04 12.18
C GLN A 4 -16.51 -2.42 12.88
N ILE A 5 -16.25 -3.72 13.08
CA ILE A 5 -15.04 -4.20 13.75
C ILE A 5 -14.43 -5.34 12.92
N ALA A 6 -13.16 -5.19 12.57
CA ALA A 6 -12.38 -6.22 11.88
C ALA A 6 -11.27 -6.71 12.81
N PHE A 7 -11.09 -8.03 12.90
CA PHE A 7 -10.10 -8.62 13.78
C PHE A 7 -8.95 -9.26 13.01
N PHE A 8 -7.71 -8.95 13.44
CA PHE A 8 -6.47 -9.50 12.92
C PHE A 8 -5.85 -10.40 13.99
N MET A 9 -5.76 -11.70 13.74
CA MET A 9 -5.35 -12.67 14.77
C MET A 9 -4.81 -13.97 14.17
N GLY A 10 -4.00 -14.69 14.95
CA GLY A 10 -3.58 -16.06 14.64
C GLY A 10 -2.20 -16.23 14.00
N GLU A 11 -1.54 -15.14 13.58
CA GLU A 11 -0.20 -15.21 12.98
C GLU A 11 0.79 -15.94 13.91
N ILE A 12 0.88 -15.47 15.16
CA ILE A 12 1.76 -16.02 16.19
C ILE A 12 1.44 -17.49 16.46
N ASP A 13 0.15 -17.86 16.51
CA ASP A 13 -0.24 -19.25 16.71
C ASP A 13 0.24 -20.14 15.58
N CYS A 14 0.13 -19.69 14.33
CA CYS A 14 0.57 -20.44 13.15
C CYS A 14 2.08 -20.63 13.12
N ARG A 15 2.88 -19.63 13.52
CA ARG A 15 4.35 -19.75 13.54
C ARG A 15 4.93 -20.37 14.81
N ASN A 16 4.18 -20.45 15.90
CA ASN A 16 4.67 -20.91 17.20
C ASN A 16 3.79 -22.02 17.80
N HIS A 17 2.61 -21.68 18.32
CA HIS A 17 1.82 -22.58 19.17
C HIS A 17 1.33 -23.84 18.43
N ILE A 18 0.78 -23.69 17.22
CA ILE A 18 0.24 -24.82 16.44
C ILE A 18 1.34 -25.86 16.17
N LEU A 19 2.55 -25.40 15.89
CA LEU A 19 3.70 -26.24 15.53
C LEU A 19 4.36 -26.90 16.75
N LYS A 20 4.29 -26.27 17.93
CA LYS A 20 4.70 -26.89 19.20
C LYS A 20 3.83 -28.09 19.59
N HIS A 21 2.57 -28.11 19.17
CA HIS A 21 1.62 -29.17 19.50
C HIS A 21 1.52 -30.28 18.43
N GLY A 22 2.41 -30.29 17.44
CA GLY A 22 2.49 -31.37 16.47
C GLY A 22 3.33 -31.03 15.24
N SER A 23 4.14 -31.99 14.80
CA SER A 23 5.03 -31.84 13.64
C SER A 23 4.49 -32.48 12.36
N SER A 24 3.53 -33.40 12.47
CA SER A 24 2.93 -34.07 11.30
C SER A 24 1.96 -33.14 10.59
N ARG A 25 1.88 -33.23 9.25
CA ARG A 25 0.94 -32.44 8.44
C ARG A 25 -0.50 -32.57 8.95
N ARG A 26 -0.93 -33.79 9.32
CA ARG A 26 -2.28 -34.06 9.83
C ARG A 26 -2.57 -33.29 11.12
N THR A 27 -1.66 -33.35 12.09
CA THR A 27 -1.84 -32.68 13.38
C THR A 27 -1.78 -31.16 13.25
N ILE A 28 -0.89 -30.62 12.41
CA ILE A 28 -0.83 -29.17 12.10
C ILE A 28 -2.17 -28.68 11.54
N VAL A 29 -2.72 -29.36 10.53
CA VAL A 29 -4.00 -28.98 9.89
C VAL A 29 -5.16 -29.01 10.90
N GLN A 30 -5.23 -30.05 11.73
CA GLN A 30 -6.28 -30.19 12.75
C GLN A 30 -6.19 -29.09 13.81
N ASN A 31 -4.98 -28.82 14.33
CA ASN A 31 -4.74 -27.79 15.33
C ASN A 31 -5.06 -26.40 14.78
N ALA A 32 -4.61 -26.07 13.57
CA ALA A 32 -4.87 -24.78 12.93
C ALA A 32 -6.37 -24.49 12.76
N LYS A 33 -7.14 -25.46 12.24
CA LYS A 33 -8.60 -25.32 12.11
C LYS A 33 -9.30 -25.16 13.47
N LYS A 34 -8.84 -25.90 14.49
CA LYS A 34 -9.38 -25.80 15.85
C LYS A 34 -9.15 -24.41 16.44
N VAL A 35 -7.95 -23.85 16.31
CA VAL A 35 -7.63 -22.50 16.78
C VAL A 35 -8.47 -21.45 16.05
N ALA A 36 -8.54 -21.49 14.71
CA ALA A 36 -9.36 -20.57 13.93
C ALA A 36 -10.84 -20.59 14.34
N THR A 37 -11.40 -21.78 14.60
CA THR A 37 -12.78 -21.94 15.07
C THR A 37 -13.00 -21.31 16.45
N ARG A 38 -12.05 -21.49 17.38
CA ARG A 38 -12.13 -20.88 18.72
C ARG A 38 -12.11 -19.35 18.64
N TYR A 39 -11.26 -18.81 17.77
CA TYR A 39 -11.15 -17.39 17.55
C TYR A 39 -12.45 -16.75 17.04
N VAL A 40 -13.05 -17.32 15.99
CA VAL A 40 -14.31 -16.80 15.46
C VAL A 40 -15.44 -16.89 16.49
N ARG A 41 -15.53 -17.99 17.24
CA ARG A 41 -16.53 -18.13 18.32
C ARG A 41 -16.35 -17.06 19.39
N ALA A 42 -15.13 -16.80 19.82
CA ALA A 42 -14.85 -15.75 20.80
C ALA A 42 -15.27 -14.35 20.28
N VAL A 43 -15.01 -14.05 19.00
CA VAL A 43 -15.46 -12.80 18.38
C VAL A 43 -16.99 -12.71 18.34
N ASP A 44 -17.68 -13.81 18.00
CA ASP A 44 -19.15 -13.85 17.97
C ASP A 44 -19.72 -13.56 19.36
N GLU A 45 -19.24 -14.28 20.37
CA GLU A 45 -19.67 -14.15 21.76
C GLU A 45 -19.48 -12.73 22.31
N LEU A 46 -18.32 -12.10 22.05
CA LEU A 46 -18.02 -10.72 22.47
C LEU A 46 -18.96 -9.68 21.85
N SER A 47 -19.57 -9.98 20.71
CA SER A 47 -20.41 -9.04 19.95
C SER A 47 -21.90 -9.12 20.30
N ARG A 48 -22.36 -10.25 20.84
CA ARG A 48 -23.80 -10.51 21.11
C ARG A 48 -24.49 -9.44 21.96
N PRO A 49 -23.87 -8.87 23.01
CA PRO A 49 -24.52 -7.84 23.84
C PRO A 49 -24.68 -6.47 23.14
N ARG A 50 -24.00 -6.23 22.01
CA ARG A 50 -23.77 -4.87 21.46
C ARG A 50 -24.44 -4.62 20.10
N LYS A 51 -25.55 -5.28 19.77
CA LYS A 51 -26.17 -5.12 18.45
C LYS A 51 -26.64 -3.67 18.21
N PRO A 52 -26.41 -3.09 17.00
CA PRO A 52 -25.94 -3.75 15.78
C PRO A 52 -24.48 -3.42 15.38
N VAL A 53 -23.53 -4.34 15.64
CA VAL A 53 -22.13 -4.29 15.13
C VAL A 53 -21.97 -5.23 13.92
N LYS A 54 -21.30 -4.77 12.85
CA LYS A 54 -20.85 -5.59 11.71
C LYS A 54 -19.45 -6.15 12.02
N LEU A 55 -19.24 -7.45 11.84
CA LEU A 55 -17.99 -8.12 12.21
C LEU A 55 -17.30 -8.72 10.99
N ALA A 56 -15.97 -8.65 11.01
CA ALA A 56 -15.10 -9.34 10.06
C ALA A 56 -13.87 -9.90 10.75
N VAL A 57 -13.27 -10.90 10.11
CA VAL A 57 -11.96 -11.43 10.44
C VAL A 57 -11.04 -11.31 9.22
N VAL A 58 -9.75 -11.13 9.46
CA VAL A 58 -8.76 -10.99 8.40
C VAL A 58 -7.95 -12.27 8.28
N ALA A 59 -7.92 -12.84 7.08
CA ALA A 59 -7.09 -13.99 6.75
C ALA A 59 -5.60 -13.60 6.86
N LEU A 60 -4.79 -14.55 7.32
CA LEU A 60 -3.36 -14.38 7.50
C LEU A 60 -2.64 -14.24 6.16
N PRO A 61 -1.55 -13.45 6.09
CA PRO A 61 -0.65 -13.47 4.95
C PRO A 61 0.00 -14.84 4.76
N PRO A 62 0.56 -15.11 3.58
CA PRO A 62 1.44 -16.26 3.39
C PRO A 62 2.56 -16.32 4.42
N ALA A 63 2.92 -17.53 4.85
CA ALA A 63 4.01 -17.72 5.80
C ALA A 63 5.34 -17.29 5.19
N THR A 64 6.14 -16.56 5.96
CA THR A 64 7.42 -16.05 5.48
C THR A 64 8.60 -16.92 5.90
N GLU A 65 9.66 -16.89 5.07
CA GLU A 65 10.90 -17.62 5.35
C GLU A 65 11.67 -16.99 6.51
N ALA A 66 11.60 -15.66 6.63
CA ALA A 66 12.17 -14.92 7.73
C ALA A 66 11.65 -15.46 9.07
N GLN A 67 12.57 -15.86 9.92
CA GLN A 67 12.25 -16.19 11.31
C GLN A 67 12.33 -14.89 12.10
N HIS A 68 11.17 -14.32 12.42
CA HIS A 68 11.09 -13.32 13.47
C HIS A 68 10.44 -13.93 14.70
N GLY A 69 10.88 -13.48 15.84
CA GLY A 69 10.46 -13.96 17.14
C GLY A 69 11.39 -13.38 18.18
N ASN A 70 10.82 -12.75 19.21
CA ASN A 70 11.57 -12.59 20.45
C ASN A 70 11.72 -13.96 21.12
N GLU A 71 12.61 -14.06 22.09
CA GLU A 71 12.86 -15.31 22.83
C GLU A 71 11.56 -15.91 23.43
N HIS A 72 10.57 -15.07 23.74
CA HIS A 72 9.29 -15.49 24.29
C HIS A 72 8.32 -16.07 23.24
N GLN A 73 8.48 -15.69 21.97
CA GLN A 73 7.61 -16.11 20.86
C GLN A 73 8.45 -16.47 19.64
N PRO A 74 9.24 -17.56 19.70
CA PRO A 74 10.08 -17.99 18.60
C PRO A 74 9.23 -18.49 17.43
N SER A 75 9.80 -18.38 16.22
CA SER A 75 9.29 -19.12 15.07
C SER A 75 9.73 -20.58 15.17
N VAL A 76 8.79 -21.51 15.17
CA VAL A 76 9.02 -22.96 15.27
C VAL A 76 8.73 -23.64 13.94
N GLY A 77 9.37 -24.78 13.69
CA GLY A 77 9.16 -25.61 12.50
C GLY A 77 9.77 -25.03 11.22
N THR A 78 9.64 -25.79 10.13
CA THR A 78 10.11 -25.39 8.80
C THR A 78 9.17 -24.38 8.15
N HIS A 79 9.65 -23.66 7.13
CA HIS A 79 8.79 -22.79 6.31
C HIS A 79 7.59 -23.56 5.75
N ALA A 80 7.81 -24.76 5.20
CA ALA A 80 6.74 -25.61 4.69
C ALA A 80 5.69 -25.96 5.74
N GLN A 81 6.09 -26.23 7.00
CA GLN A 81 5.15 -26.47 8.09
C GLN A 81 4.33 -25.22 8.44
N ARG A 82 4.96 -24.04 8.48
CA ARG A 82 4.25 -22.76 8.70
C ARG A 82 3.26 -22.46 7.58
N THR A 83 3.64 -22.71 6.33
CA THR A 83 2.75 -22.56 5.16
C THR A 83 1.52 -23.46 5.28
N VAL A 84 1.69 -24.72 5.69
CA VAL A 84 0.57 -25.64 5.95
C VAL A 84 -0.32 -25.12 7.09
N ALA A 85 0.28 -24.62 8.18
CA ALA A 85 -0.46 -24.07 9.32
C ALA A 85 -1.31 -22.86 8.92
N VAL A 86 -0.72 -21.89 8.21
CA VAL A 86 -1.42 -20.68 7.71
C VAL A 86 -2.57 -21.05 6.77
N ALA A 87 -2.32 -21.92 5.78
CA ALA A 87 -3.35 -22.33 4.83
C ALA A 87 -4.53 -23.04 5.54
N ALA A 88 -4.24 -23.94 6.48
CA ALA A 88 -5.26 -24.63 7.26
C ALA A 88 -6.02 -23.70 8.22
N PHE A 89 -5.33 -22.72 8.81
CA PHE A 89 -5.93 -21.70 9.66
C PHE A 89 -6.90 -20.84 8.86
N ASN A 90 -6.48 -20.29 7.71
CA ASN A 90 -7.33 -19.47 6.85
C ASN A 90 -8.55 -20.25 6.35
N ALA A 91 -8.39 -21.53 5.98
CA ALA A 91 -9.52 -22.38 5.63
C ALA A 91 -10.51 -22.59 6.80
N GLY A 92 -9.99 -22.80 8.02
CA GLY A 92 -10.81 -22.89 9.24
C GLY A 92 -11.51 -21.57 9.58
N LEU A 93 -10.81 -20.45 9.40
CA LEU A 93 -11.31 -19.10 9.64
C LEU A 93 -12.50 -18.80 8.72
N ARG A 94 -12.38 -19.09 7.41
CA ARG A 94 -13.48 -18.96 6.44
C ARG A 94 -14.71 -19.77 6.81
N ALA A 95 -14.51 -21.05 7.14
CA ALA A 95 -15.60 -21.95 7.49
C ALA A 95 -16.35 -21.49 8.75
N ALA A 96 -15.61 -21.10 9.80
CA ALA A 96 -16.19 -20.63 11.04
C ALA A 96 -16.82 -19.23 10.91
N ALA A 97 -16.21 -18.31 10.16
CA ALA A 97 -16.75 -16.97 9.92
C ALA A 97 -18.09 -17.06 9.18
N LYS A 98 -18.18 -17.93 8.17
CA LYS A 98 -19.42 -18.19 7.44
C LYS A 98 -20.54 -18.69 8.35
N SER A 99 -20.26 -19.60 9.30
CA SER A 99 -21.29 -20.10 10.22
C SER A 99 -21.77 -19.07 11.25
N CYS A 100 -20.97 -18.03 11.51
CA CYS A 100 -21.34 -16.94 12.42
C CYS A 100 -21.82 -15.67 11.67
N GLY A 101 -22.01 -15.75 10.35
CA GLY A 101 -22.45 -14.59 9.54
C GLY A 101 -21.43 -13.45 9.47
N MET A 102 -20.15 -13.73 9.71
CA MET A 102 -19.07 -12.75 9.62
C MET A 102 -18.49 -12.71 8.21
N GLN A 103 -17.96 -11.55 7.82
CA GLN A 103 -17.18 -11.45 6.59
C GLN A 103 -15.72 -11.82 6.82
N VAL A 104 -15.05 -12.25 5.75
CA VAL A 104 -13.60 -12.50 5.76
C VAL A 104 -12.92 -11.57 4.76
N PHE A 105 -11.83 -10.96 5.19
CA PHE A 105 -10.91 -10.20 4.34
C PHE A 105 -9.69 -11.05 3.97
N GLU A 106 -9.42 -11.15 2.68
CA GLU A 106 -8.43 -12.02 2.05
C GLU A 106 -7.29 -11.23 1.39
N ALA A 107 -7.36 -9.90 1.34
CA ALA A 107 -6.40 -9.04 0.68
C ALA A 107 -4.96 -9.35 1.12
N ILE A 108 -4.76 -9.59 2.41
CA ILE A 108 -3.44 -9.91 2.95
C ILE A 108 -3.03 -11.35 2.61
N ALA A 109 -3.98 -12.28 2.51
CA ALA A 109 -3.72 -13.65 2.06
C ALA A 109 -3.34 -13.71 0.58
N SER A 110 -3.76 -12.74 -0.24
CA SER A 110 -3.36 -12.61 -1.65
C SER A 110 -1.96 -12.02 -1.87
N LEU A 111 -1.22 -11.68 -0.81
CA LEU A 111 0.16 -11.13 -0.92
C LEU A 111 1.21 -12.22 -1.18
N GLY A 112 0.81 -13.31 -1.83
CA GLY A 112 1.68 -14.42 -2.20
C GLY A 112 1.62 -14.72 -3.69
N ASP A 113 2.62 -15.44 -4.17
CA ASP A 113 2.60 -16.02 -5.52
C ASP A 113 1.65 -17.23 -5.60
N GLU A 114 1.56 -17.85 -6.77
CA GLU A 114 0.71 -19.03 -7.02
C GLU A 114 1.07 -20.24 -6.15
N GLN A 115 2.30 -20.29 -5.64
CA GLN A 115 2.78 -21.34 -4.73
C GLN A 115 2.55 -20.98 -3.26
N GLY A 116 1.96 -19.82 -2.98
CA GLY A 116 1.72 -19.31 -1.63
C GLY A 116 3.00 -18.85 -0.94
N ARG A 117 4.05 -18.48 -1.68
CA ARG A 117 5.22 -17.80 -1.12
C ARG A 117 4.94 -16.31 -1.02
N PRO A 118 5.36 -15.62 0.05
CA PRO A 118 5.13 -14.20 0.20
C PRO A 118 5.85 -13.42 -0.90
N LEU A 119 5.17 -12.45 -1.49
CA LEU A 119 5.78 -11.49 -2.38
C LEU A 119 6.57 -10.49 -1.51
N GLY A 120 7.90 -10.61 -1.47
CA GLY A 120 8.76 -9.82 -0.58
C GLY A 120 8.56 -8.30 -0.67
N ALA A 121 8.08 -7.79 -1.79
CA ALA A 121 7.69 -6.38 -1.95
C ALA A 121 6.52 -5.94 -1.05
N TYR A 122 5.81 -6.85 -0.39
CA TYR A 122 4.72 -6.53 0.54
C TYR A 122 5.06 -6.85 2.00
N PHE A 123 6.33 -7.06 2.33
CA PHE A 123 6.79 -7.29 3.70
C PHE A 123 7.98 -6.39 4.04
N ALA A 124 7.89 -5.61 5.12
CA ALA A 124 8.86 -4.57 5.46
C ALA A 124 10.18 -5.14 6.00
N ASP A 125 10.10 -6.20 6.80
CA ASP A 125 11.22 -6.93 7.40
C ASP A 125 11.17 -8.43 7.06
N GLY A 126 10.32 -8.81 6.11
CA GLY A 126 10.08 -10.20 5.78
C GLY A 126 9.06 -10.89 6.69
N VAL A 127 8.43 -10.21 7.66
CA VAL A 127 7.30 -10.76 8.44
C VAL A 127 6.13 -9.79 8.53
N HIS A 128 6.39 -8.51 8.80
CA HIS A 128 5.35 -7.50 8.92
C HIS A 128 4.92 -7.00 7.54
N ALA A 129 3.61 -6.87 7.35
CA ALA A 129 3.05 -6.33 6.12
C ALA A 129 3.61 -4.93 5.84
N ASP A 130 4.18 -4.77 4.65
CA ASP A 130 4.68 -3.49 4.18
C ASP A 130 3.48 -2.58 3.85
N PRO A 131 3.60 -1.27 4.09
CA PRO A 131 2.65 -0.27 3.60
C PRO A 131 2.10 -0.50 2.20
N ARG A 132 2.94 -1.03 1.29
CA ARG A 132 2.59 -1.31 -0.10
C ARG A 132 1.37 -2.23 -0.23
N CYS A 133 1.00 -2.98 0.80
CA CYS A 133 -0.21 -3.81 0.82
C CYS A 133 -1.52 -3.03 1.04
N LEU A 134 -1.48 -1.83 1.62
CA LEU A 134 -2.67 -1.02 1.93
C LEU A 134 -3.64 -0.81 0.76
N PRO A 135 -3.23 -0.61 -0.52
CA PRO A 135 -4.15 -0.44 -1.63
C PRO A 135 -5.02 -1.67 -1.82
N VAL A 136 -4.43 -2.85 -1.69
CA VAL A 136 -5.11 -4.15 -1.82
C VAL A 136 -6.13 -4.31 -0.70
N VAL A 137 -5.74 -3.96 0.54
CA VAL A 137 -6.62 -4.01 1.72
C VAL A 137 -7.79 -3.04 1.57
N VAL A 138 -7.52 -1.79 1.20
CA VAL A 138 -8.55 -0.75 1.04
C VAL A 138 -9.51 -1.09 -0.09
N GLN A 139 -9.00 -1.61 -1.21
CA GLN A 139 -9.83 -2.05 -2.32
C GLN A 139 -10.80 -3.16 -1.90
N GLU A 140 -10.33 -4.16 -1.16
CA GLU A 140 -11.20 -5.23 -0.66
C GLU A 140 -12.24 -4.71 0.33
N LEU A 141 -11.83 -3.87 1.28
CA LEU A 141 -12.74 -3.26 2.25
C LEU A 141 -13.85 -2.47 1.56
N ARG A 142 -13.51 -1.72 0.49
CA ARG A 142 -14.49 -1.00 -0.33
C ARG A 142 -15.44 -1.95 -1.06
N GLN A 143 -14.91 -2.98 -1.72
CA GLN A 143 -15.72 -3.98 -2.44
C GLN A 143 -16.73 -4.70 -1.51
N LYS A 144 -16.40 -4.83 -0.22
CA LYS A 144 -17.26 -5.45 0.79
C LYS A 144 -18.14 -4.46 1.56
N GLY A 145 -18.14 -3.19 1.17
CA GLY A 145 -18.94 -2.13 1.80
C GLY A 145 -18.56 -1.89 3.25
N TRP A 146 -17.26 -1.93 3.57
CA TRP A 146 -16.70 -1.53 4.87
C TRP A 146 -16.09 -0.14 4.84
N LEU A 147 -15.57 0.26 3.69
CA LEU A 147 -15.10 1.61 3.47
C LEU A 147 -15.97 2.29 2.44
N ASP A 148 -16.65 3.35 2.88
CA ASP A 148 -17.33 4.29 1.99
C ASP A 148 -16.34 5.39 1.60
N MET A 149 -15.33 5.00 0.84
CA MET A 149 -14.30 5.90 0.34
C MET A 149 -14.54 6.17 -1.14
N HIS A 150 -14.71 7.44 -1.48
CA HIS A 150 -14.90 7.89 -2.85
C HIS A 150 -13.71 8.75 -3.30
N GLY A 151 -13.33 8.58 -4.58
CA GLY A 151 -12.36 9.40 -5.28
C GLY A 151 -11.07 9.65 -4.49
N HIS A 152 -11.00 10.84 -3.88
CA HIS A 152 -9.89 11.42 -3.17
C HIS A 152 -9.31 10.56 -2.03
N ASP A 153 -10.15 10.04 -1.12
CA ASP A 153 -9.65 9.36 0.08
C ASP A 153 -8.98 8.03 -0.28
N LEU A 154 -9.46 7.38 -1.34
CA LEU A 154 -8.85 6.18 -1.89
C LEU A 154 -7.47 6.51 -2.46
N ALA A 155 -7.34 7.63 -3.18
CA ALA A 155 -6.06 8.09 -3.70
C ALA A 155 -5.07 8.41 -2.55
N VAL A 156 -5.55 8.97 -1.43
CA VAL A 156 -4.75 9.18 -0.22
C VAL A 156 -4.29 7.85 0.39
N ALA A 157 -5.18 6.88 0.58
CA ALA A 157 -4.78 5.60 1.14
C ALA A 157 -3.82 4.82 0.22
N GLN A 158 -4.02 4.90 -1.10
CA GLN A 158 -3.11 4.38 -2.10
C GLN A 158 -1.77 5.14 -2.12
N ALA A 159 -1.75 6.42 -1.78
CA ALA A 159 -0.52 7.19 -1.61
C ALA A 159 0.28 6.72 -0.40
N LEU A 160 -0.38 6.63 0.76
CA LEU A 160 0.24 6.23 2.03
C LEU A 160 0.80 4.82 2.01
N ALA A 161 0.19 3.95 1.20
CA ALA A 161 0.70 2.63 0.92
C ALA A 161 2.10 2.62 0.29
N CYS A 162 2.40 3.60 -0.54
CA CYS A 162 3.61 3.54 -1.34
C CYS A 162 4.80 4.28 -0.69
N ILE A 163 4.66 4.72 0.56
CA ILE A 163 5.73 5.31 1.38
C ILE A 163 6.59 4.20 2.00
N ALA A 164 7.90 4.21 1.74
CA ALA A 164 8.82 3.24 2.33
C ALA A 164 8.93 3.39 3.88
N PRO A 165 9.05 2.29 4.64
CA PRO A 165 9.06 2.29 6.11
C PRO A 165 9.99 3.30 6.82
N PRO A 166 11.26 3.51 6.41
CA PRO A 166 12.16 4.37 7.19
C PRO A 166 11.81 5.86 7.15
N THR A 167 10.88 6.27 6.28
CA THR A 167 10.44 7.68 6.17
C THR A 167 9.20 8.01 7.01
N ARG A 168 8.68 7.06 7.80
CA ARG A 168 7.43 7.25 8.57
C ARG A 168 7.62 7.95 9.91
N HIS A 169 8.79 7.82 10.53
CA HIS A 169 9.09 8.55 11.77
C HIS A 169 9.25 10.07 11.57
N SER A 170 9.32 10.52 10.32
CA SER A 170 9.38 11.92 9.91
C SER A 170 8.10 12.43 9.24
N LEU A 171 7.04 11.62 9.16
CA LEU A 171 5.75 12.11 8.67
C LEU A 171 5.13 13.03 9.74
N PRO A 172 4.74 14.27 9.39
CA PRO A 172 4.05 15.15 10.31
C PRO A 172 2.80 14.45 10.86
N CYS A 173 2.55 14.58 12.15
CA CYS A 173 1.30 14.16 12.76
C CYS A 173 0.12 14.85 12.03
N GLY A 174 -0.75 14.06 11.38
CA GLY A 174 -1.89 14.60 10.63
C GLY A 174 -2.05 14.07 9.21
N LEU A 175 -2.13 12.74 9.03
CA LEU A 175 -2.35 12.09 7.72
C LEU A 175 -3.79 12.27 7.16
N GLY A 176 -4.64 13.04 7.83
CA GLY A 176 -5.94 13.49 7.29
C GLY A 176 -5.83 14.70 6.37
N ASP A 177 -4.65 15.32 6.26
CA ASP A 177 -4.42 16.48 5.40
C ASP A 177 -4.07 16.03 3.96
N LEU A 178 -4.92 16.43 3.02
CA LEU A 178 -4.76 16.27 1.58
C LEU A 178 -3.37 16.70 1.09
N ARG A 179 -2.82 17.78 1.65
CA ARG A 179 -1.49 18.27 1.27
C ARG A 179 -0.41 17.23 1.54
N THR A 180 -0.47 16.56 2.69
CA THR A 180 0.50 15.54 3.10
C THR A 180 0.46 14.33 2.16
N ALA A 181 -0.74 13.89 1.76
CA ALA A 181 -0.90 12.79 0.82
C ALA A 181 -0.32 13.12 -0.57
N ARG A 182 -0.52 14.34 -1.05
CA ARG A 182 0.06 14.82 -2.32
C ARG A 182 1.58 14.86 -2.29
N LEU A 183 2.15 15.38 -1.20
CA LEU A 183 3.61 15.42 -1.00
C LEU A 183 4.21 14.01 -1.08
N VAL A 184 3.54 13.04 -0.46
CA VAL A 184 3.92 11.62 -0.52
C VAL A 184 3.91 11.08 -1.95
N LEU A 185 2.84 11.34 -2.73
CA LEU A 185 2.76 10.87 -4.12
C LEU A 185 3.83 11.50 -5.00
N ALA A 186 4.07 12.80 -4.82
CA ALA A 186 5.10 13.52 -5.55
C ALA A 186 6.51 12.99 -5.22
N GLU A 187 6.80 12.76 -3.95
CA GLU A 187 8.06 12.17 -3.49
C GLU A 187 8.25 10.75 -4.06
N ARG A 188 7.19 9.95 -4.14
CA ARG A 188 7.22 8.63 -4.80
C ARG A 188 7.52 8.74 -6.30
N ALA A 189 6.84 9.63 -7.02
CA ALA A 189 7.10 9.85 -8.43
C ALA A 189 8.58 10.21 -8.64
N ALA A 190 9.13 11.07 -7.77
CA ALA A 190 10.54 11.43 -7.76
C ALA A 190 11.46 10.22 -7.54
N LEU A 191 11.18 9.40 -6.52
CA LEU A 191 11.95 8.19 -6.19
C LEU A 191 11.93 7.17 -7.34
N ARG A 192 10.78 7.01 -8.03
CA ARG A 192 10.69 6.14 -9.22
C ARG A 192 11.56 6.65 -10.36
N CYS A 193 11.57 7.97 -10.59
CA CYS A 193 12.47 8.57 -11.56
C CYS A 193 13.95 8.29 -11.21
N ARG A 194 14.32 8.46 -9.93
CA ARG A 194 15.68 8.17 -9.45
C ARG A 194 16.09 6.72 -9.61
N ALA A 195 15.20 5.78 -9.27
CA ALA A 195 15.44 4.35 -9.44
C ALA A 195 15.67 3.97 -10.92
N ALA A 196 15.04 4.69 -11.84
CA ALA A 196 15.27 4.57 -13.28
C ALA A 196 16.51 5.36 -13.78
N GLY A 197 17.34 5.89 -12.89
CA GLY A 197 18.58 6.59 -13.22
C GLY A 197 18.44 8.09 -13.53
N ALA A 198 17.23 8.66 -13.46
CA ALA A 198 17.04 10.09 -13.67
C ALA A 198 17.74 10.90 -12.57
N LYS A 199 18.45 11.96 -12.94
CA LYS A 199 19.06 12.92 -12.00
C LYS A 199 18.36 14.27 -12.03
N THR A 200 17.73 14.57 -13.16
CA THR A 200 17.04 15.82 -13.44
C THR A 200 15.65 15.56 -13.99
N ALA A 201 14.69 16.41 -13.64
CA ALA A 201 13.34 16.32 -14.15
C ALA A 201 12.74 17.67 -14.50
N ALA A 202 11.78 17.65 -15.41
CA ALA A 202 10.81 18.73 -15.58
C ALA A 202 9.49 18.32 -14.90
N VAL A 203 8.79 19.26 -14.26
CA VAL A 203 7.43 19.01 -13.75
C VAL A 203 6.42 19.66 -14.70
N TYR A 204 5.49 18.88 -15.22
CA TYR A 204 4.47 19.34 -16.17
C TYR A 204 3.15 19.61 -15.44
N GLY A 205 2.78 20.89 -15.42
CA GLY A 205 1.69 21.51 -14.68
C GLY A 205 2.29 22.54 -13.73
N ALA A 206 2.07 23.84 -13.96
CA ALA A 206 2.64 24.92 -13.14
C ALA A 206 1.55 25.79 -12.48
N GLY A 207 0.37 25.22 -12.26
CA GLY A 207 -0.76 25.90 -11.60
C GLY A 207 -0.66 25.94 -10.08
N ARG A 208 -1.77 26.33 -9.43
CA ARG A 208 -1.92 26.40 -7.96
C ARG A 208 -1.49 25.10 -7.27
N HIS A 209 -1.81 23.96 -7.88
CA HIS A 209 -1.44 22.65 -7.37
C HIS A 209 0.08 22.51 -7.12
N THR A 210 0.89 22.79 -8.14
CA THR A 210 2.35 22.69 -8.08
C THR A 210 2.94 23.77 -7.18
N HIS A 211 2.29 24.94 -7.12
CA HIS A 211 2.65 25.99 -6.17
C HIS A 211 2.52 25.49 -4.73
N ASP A 212 1.39 24.88 -4.37
CA ASP A 212 1.09 24.44 -2.99
C ASP A 212 1.90 23.20 -2.57
N LEU A 213 2.14 22.29 -3.53
CA LEU A 213 3.00 21.11 -3.36
C LEU A 213 4.45 21.52 -3.09
N GLY A 214 4.92 22.58 -3.75
CA GLY A 214 6.32 22.98 -3.73
C GLY A 214 7.24 21.97 -4.43
N LEU A 215 8.54 22.29 -4.47
CA LEU A 215 9.54 21.46 -5.15
C LEU A 215 10.46 20.68 -4.19
N ALA A 216 10.38 20.95 -2.89
CA ALA A 216 11.29 20.37 -1.90
C ALA A 216 11.22 18.83 -1.83
N CYS A 217 10.03 18.25 -2.06
CA CYS A 217 9.86 16.78 -2.07
C CYS A 217 10.71 16.10 -3.16
N PHE A 218 10.86 16.71 -4.34
CA PHE A 218 11.72 16.19 -5.40
C PHE A 218 13.20 16.28 -5.01
N THR A 219 13.62 17.41 -4.43
CA THR A 219 15.00 17.62 -3.99
C THR A 219 15.40 16.64 -2.89
N ARG A 220 14.54 16.38 -1.91
CA ARG A 220 14.80 15.38 -0.85
C ARG A 220 14.96 13.96 -1.42
N ALA A 221 14.20 13.62 -2.47
CA ALA A 221 14.38 12.38 -3.19
C ALA A 221 15.67 12.33 -4.04
N GLY A 222 16.47 13.39 -4.08
CA GLY A 222 17.70 13.49 -4.87
C GLY A 222 17.45 13.82 -6.34
N LEU A 223 16.27 14.33 -6.69
CA LEU A 223 15.90 14.70 -8.06
C LEU A 223 15.91 16.23 -8.20
N ARG A 224 16.68 16.75 -9.17
CA ARG A 224 16.74 18.20 -9.43
C ARG A 224 15.68 18.61 -10.44
N VAL A 225 14.71 19.42 -10.04
CA VAL A 225 13.74 20.03 -10.96
C VAL A 225 14.42 21.17 -11.71
N VAL A 226 14.52 21.06 -13.03
CA VAL A 226 15.25 22.04 -13.88
C VAL A 226 14.34 22.90 -14.75
N ALA A 227 13.06 22.52 -14.88
CA ALA A 227 12.05 23.27 -15.61
C ALA A 227 10.65 22.93 -15.06
N LEU A 228 9.75 23.90 -15.13
CA LEU A 228 8.32 23.69 -14.98
C LEU A 228 7.68 23.88 -16.36
N LEU A 229 6.85 22.95 -16.77
CA LEU A 229 6.21 22.96 -18.07
C LEU A 229 4.74 23.32 -17.91
N ASP A 230 4.25 24.25 -18.72
CA ASP A 230 2.84 24.64 -18.76
C ASP A 230 2.46 24.99 -20.19
N ASP A 231 1.28 24.56 -20.66
CA ASP A 231 0.84 24.87 -22.02
C ASP A 231 0.46 26.36 -22.18
N SER A 232 0.08 27.02 -21.09
CA SER A 232 -0.31 28.43 -21.01
C SER A 232 0.28 29.09 -19.75
N PRO A 233 1.61 29.31 -19.69
CA PRO A 233 2.29 29.81 -18.50
C PRO A 233 1.78 31.20 -18.12
N ALA A 234 1.27 31.34 -16.89
CA ALA A 234 0.80 32.61 -16.34
C ALA A 234 1.89 33.40 -15.58
N VAL A 235 3.01 32.74 -15.26
CA VAL A 235 4.15 33.30 -14.56
C VAL A 235 5.44 32.82 -15.22
N ASP A 236 6.52 33.59 -15.14
CA ASP A 236 7.82 33.21 -15.72
C ASP A 236 8.61 32.25 -14.83
N THR A 237 8.38 32.29 -13.52
CA THR A 237 9.07 31.45 -12.54
C THR A 237 8.13 31.03 -11.42
N LEU A 238 8.39 29.84 -10.85
CA LEU A 238 7.71 29.32 -9.68
C LEU A 238 8.72 28.53 -8.84
N HIS A 239 8.83 28.85 -7.54
CA HIS A 239 9.84 28.28 -6.63
C HIS A 239 11.29 28.40 -7.15
N GLY A 240 11.59 29.50 -7.84
CA GLY A 240 12.92 29.76 -8.43
C GLY A 240 13.22 28.95 -9.70
N VAL A 241 12.28 28.15 -10.21
CA VAL A 241 12.41 27.39 -11.45
C VAL A 241 11.60 28.07 -12.56
N ARG A 242 12.18 28.16 -13.76
CA ARG A 242 11.52 28.77 -14.91
C ARG A 242 10.31 27.95 -15.36
N VAL A 243 9.17 28.62 -15.56
CA VAL A 243 7.99 28.05 -16.19
C VAL A 243 8.06 28.33 -17.69
N MET A 244 7.89 27.30 -18.50
CA MET A 244 8.05 27.39 -19.96
C MET A 244 7.00 26.56 -20.67
N ARG A 245 6.71 26.92 -21.92
CA ARG A 245 5.95 26.04 -22.80
C ARG A 245 6.78 24.80 -23.16
N PRO A 246 6.17 23.61 -23.30
CA PRO A 246 6.89 22.37 -23.61
C PRO A 246 7.74 22.41 -24.88
N ASP A 247 7.35 23.16 -25.89
CA ASP A 247 8.06 23.37 -27.16
C ASP A 247 9.23 24.36 -27.05
N ALA A 248 9.20 25.25 -26.05
CA ALA A 248 10.24 26.23 -25.78
C ALA A 248 11.39 25.69 -24.92
N VAL A 249 11.27 24.49 -24.35
CA VAL A 249 12.27 23.95 -23.43
C VAL A 249 13.56 23.58 -24.17
N ARG A 250 14.67 24.19 -23.77
CA ARG A 250 16.03 23.87 -24.29
C ARG A 250 16.89 23.13 -23.27
N THR A 251 16.56 23.27 -21.98
CA THR A 251 17.25 22.60 -20.89
C THR A 251 17.06 21.09 -21.00
N ARG A 252 18.15 20.33 -20.90
CA ARG A 252 18.09 18.87 -20.86
C ARG A 252 17.60 18.40 -19.49
N PHE A 253 16.71 17.42 -19.49
CA PHE A 253 16.24 16.69 -18.31
C PHE A 253 16.07 15.21 -18.63
N ASP A 254 16.06 14.35 -17.61
CA ASP A 254 15.98 12.89 -17.78
C ASP A 254 14.53 12.38 -17.73
N ALA A 255 13.68 13.05 -16.96
CA ALA A 255 12.29 12.66 -16.74
C ALA A 255 11.30 13.85 -16.79
N VAL A 256 10.04 13.54 -17.08
CA VAL A 256 8.90 14.46 -16.94
C VAL A 256 7.97 13.90 -15.86
N ILE A 257 7.76 14.67 -14.79
CA ILE A 257 6.79 14.34 -13.75
C ILE A 257 5.49 15.11 -14.04
N ILE A 258 4.36 14.41 -14.12
CA ILE A 258 3.06 15.06 -14.37
C ILE A 258 2.42 15.45 -13.04
N SER A 259 2.07 16.73 -12.87
CA SER A 259 1.50 17.26 -11.63
C SER A 259 0.23 18.06 -11.94
N SER A 260 -0.93 17.42 -11.80
CA SER A 260 -2.23 18.08 -11.98
C SER A 260 -3.33 17.37 -11.22
N ASP A 261 -4.19 18.14 -10.55
CA ASP A 261 -5.33 17.60 -9.78
C ASP A 261 -6.50 17.14 -10.68
N GLY A 262 -6.72 17.79 -11.82
CA GLY A 262 -7.93 17.60 -12.65
C GLY A 262 -7.66 17.25 -14.11
N HIS A 263 -6.43 17.40 -14.58
CA HIS A 263 -6.07 17.23 -16.00
C HIS A 263 -4.85 16.33 -16.19
N GLU A 264 -4.54 15.47 -15.21
CA GLU A 264 -3.32 14.65 -15.24
C GLU A 264 -3.28 13.73 -16.47
N SER A 265 -4.39 13.08 -16.82
CA SER A 265 -4.46 12.21 -18.01
C SER A 265 -4.20 12.98 -19.31
N THR A 266 -4.73 14.20 -19.44
CA THR A 266 -4.50 15.07 -20.60
C THR A 266 -3.05 15.49 -20.69
N LEU A 267 -2.45 15.92 -19.58
CA LEU A 267 -1.03 16.28 -19.52
C LEU A 267 -0.13 15.07 -19.78
N LEU A 268 -0.49 13.89 -19.27
CA LEU A 268 0.23 12.64 -19.50
C LEU A 268 0.25 12.28 -20.98
N GLN A 269 -0.89 12.36 -21.67
CA GLN A 269 -0.95 12.15 -23.13
C GLN A 269 -0.13 13.19 -23.89
N SER A 270 -0.20 14.46 -23.49
CA SER A 270 0.60 15.53 -24.08
C SER A 270 2.11 15.28 -23.92
N ALA A 271 2.53 14.89 -22.71
CA ALA A 271 3.90 14.53 -22.40
C ALA A 271 4.36 13.32 -23.23
N LYS A 272 3.52 12.26 -23.35
CA LYS A 272 3.82 11.08 -24.15
C LYS A 272 4.06 11.44 -25.61
N ARG A 273 3.19 12.27 -26.21
CA ARG A 273 3.36 12.72 -27.60
C ARG A 273 4.65 13.52 -27.83
N ARG A 274 5.02 14.39 -26.88
CA ARG A 274 6.17 15.31 -27.04
C ARG A 274 7.50 14.70 -26.63
N PHE A 275 7.51 13.84 -25.61
CA PHE A 275 8.72 13.38 -24.93
C PHE A 275 8.84 11.87 -24.83
N GLY A 276 7.79 11.09 -25.15
CA GLY A 276 7.70 9.67 -24.83
C GLY A 276 8.77 8.76 -25.45
N SER A 277 9.39 9.19 -26.55
CA SER A 277 10.49 8.44 -27.19
C SER A 277 11.85 8.62 -26.50
N SER A 278 12.01 9.64 -25.65
CA SER A 278 13.32 10.06 -25.15
C SER A 278 13.40 10.35 -23.65
N LYS A 279 12.26 10.33 -22.95
CA LYS A 279 12.16 10.69 -21.53
C LYS A 279 11.31 9.68 -20.79
N LEU A 280 11.68 9.44 -19.53
CA LEU A 280 10.80 8.79 -18.59
C LEU A 280 9.64 9.73 -18.25
N ILE A 281 8.39 9.25 -18.35
CA ILE A 281 7.21 10.03 -18.00
C ILE A 281 6.55 9.39 -16.77
N MET A 282 6.39 10.18 -15.71
CA MET A 282 5.93 9.71 -14.41
C MET A 282 4.75 10.55 -13.91
N PRO A 283 3.50 10.04 -14.01
CA PRO A 283 2.38 10.66 -13.32
C PRO A 283 2.52 10.55 -11.79
N ILE A 284 1.95 11.51 -11.07
CA ILE A 284 1.88 11.51 -9.60
C ILE A 284 0.66 10.69 -9.13
N TYR A 285 -0.49 10.85 -9.79
CA TYR A 285 -1.78 10.29 -9.33
C TYR A 285 -2.23 9.07 -10.12
N THR A 286 -2.05 9.07 -11.45
CA THR A 286 -2.47 7.99 -12.34
C THR A 286 -1.47 6.84 -12.29
N GLN A 287 -1.92 5.60 -12.17
CA GLN A 287 -1.01 4.45 -12.31
C GLN A 287 -0.57 4.35 -13.78
N PRO A 288 0.73 4.19 -14.07
CA PRO A 288 1.15 3.81 -15.41
C PRO A 288 0.58 2.41 -15.69
N GLU A 289 -0.08 2.28 -16.85
CA GLU A 289 -0.45 0.99 -17.45
C GLU A 289 0.77 0.10 -17.68
#